data_AF-A0A2V6GUR8-F1
#
_entry.id   AF-A0A2V6GUR8-F1
#
_cell.length_a   1.000
_cell.length_b   1.000
_cell.length_c   1.000
_cell.angle_alpha   90.00
_cell.angle_beta   90.00
_cell.angle_gamma   90.00
#
_symmetry.space_group_name_H-M   'P 1'
#
loop_
_entity.id
_entity.type
_entity.pdbx_description
1 polymer ?
#
loop_
_entity_poly.entity_id
_entity_poly.type
_entity_poly.pdbx_seq_one_letter_code
_entity_poly.pdbx_strand_id
1 'polypeptide(L)'
;MKQSWSVKELTEFVADSVQNARQGSAPFFHLQFDRVFPSDFYVEMLRTMPDENDYRPMSGKSKMGSSRPDGKPTRTKIDLFPEYIRHLPAEKVAVWDVVGRVLRSEKVKSALIQKLGPGLEKRFGKDFHGVGMYPVPILTRDIPGYRVFKHTDSLWKGITVQLYLPADDSNRNVGTIFHERLPDGTKPKRTRMPFAPNSGYAFAVWNDTWHSADPVGPEVRTRDSILLTYFVDRGIWRTLRNRARRVGNFLLNELRSLKRS
;
A
#
# COMPACT_ATOMS: atom_id res chain seq x y z
N MET A 1 25.81 -18.31 -2.58
CA MET A 1 25.03 -18.14 -3.83
C MET A 1 23.95 -17.10 -3.58
N LYS A 2 23.95 -15.96 -4.28
CA LYS A 2 22.82 -15.03 -4.24
C LYS A 2 21.66 -15.70 -4.97
N GLN A 3 20.59 -16.02 -4.26
CA GLN A 3 19.38 -16.57 -4.84
C GLN A 3 18.80 -15.52 -5.79
N SER A 4 18.72 -15.83 -7.08
CA SER A 4 18.13 -14.91 -8.06
C SER A 4 16.62 -15.12 -8.03
N TRP A 5 15.90 -14.30 -7.27
CA TRP A 5 14.44 -14.38 -7.25
C TRP A 5 13.86 -13.95 -8.59
N SER A 6 13.18 -14.85 -9.30
CA SER A 6 12.50 -14.46 -10.52
C SER A 6 11.20 -13.72 -10.18
N VAL A 7 10.86 -12.71 -11.00
CA VAL A 7 9.57 -12.01 -10.90
C VAL A 7 8.40 -12.98 -11.04
N LYS A 8 8.58 -14.06 -11.82
CA LYS A 8 7.56 -15.08 -12.01
C LYS A 8 7.27 -15.85 -10.71
N GLU A 9 8.29 -16.44 -10.09
CA GLU A 9 8.14 -17.22 -8.85
C GLU A 9 7.57 -16.35 -7.72
N LEU A 10 8.06 -15.11 -7.57
CA LEU A 10 7.51 -14.19 -6.57
C LEU A 10 6.06 -13.79 -6.87
N THR A 11 5.69 -13.65 -8.15
CA THR A 11 4.30 -13.40 -8.54
C THR A 11 3.39 -14.57 -8.19
N GLU A 12 3.87 -15.79 -8.40
CA GLU A 12 3.14 -17.01 -8.03
C GLU A 12 2.96 -17.06 -6.50
N PHE A 13 4.03 -16.90 -5.73
CA PHE A 13 3.97 -16.91 -4.28
C PHE A 13 3.02 -15.85 -3.71
N VAL A 14 3.09 -14.60 -4.18
CA VAL A 14 2.23 -13.52 -3.70
C VAL A 14 0.76 -13.78 -4.09
N ALA A 15 0.50 -14.29 -5.29
CA ALA A 15 -0.86 -14.63 -5.70
C ALA A 15 -1.42 -15.77 -4.84
N ASP A 16 -0.62 -16.79 -4.53
CA ASP A 16 -1.01 -17.89 -3.67
C ASP A 16 -1.23 -17.42 -2.23
N SER A 17 -0.43 -16.48 -1.72
CA SER A 17 -0.67 -15.85 -0.42
C SER A 17 -2.02 -15.12 -0.39
N VAL A 18 -2.38 -14.40 -1.47
CA VAL A 18 -3.70 -13.78 -1.60
C VAL A 18 -4.81 -14.83 -1.63
N GLN A 19 -4.63 -15.93 -2.36
CA GLN A 19 -5.60 -17.01 -2.44
C GLN A 19 -5.77 -17.78 -1.12
N ASN A 20 -4.78 -17.77 -0.25
CA ASN A 20 -4.83 -18.40 1.06
C ASN A 20 -5.11 -17.41 2.20
N ALA A 21 -5.31 -16.13 1.88
CA ALA A 21 -5.60 -15.09 2.87
C ALA A 21 -6.83 -15.42 3.70
N ARG A 22 -6.74 -15.18 5.02
CA ARG A 22 -7.86 -15.40 5.93
C ARG A 22 -8.93 -14.34 5.66
N GLN A 23 -10.18 -14.76 5.64
CA GLN A 23 -11.31 -13.85 5.46
C GLN A 23 -11.82 -13.38 6.82
N GLY A 24 -12.01 -12.07 6.96
CA GLY A 24 -12.72 -11.47 8.08
C GLY A 24 -13.98 -10.76 7.59
N SER A 25 -15.07 -10.84 8.36
CA SER A 25 -16.37 -10.25 7.99
C SER A 25 -16.75 -9.02 8.81
N ALA A 26 -16.13 -8.83 9.99
CA ALA A 26 -16.41 -7.71 10.88
C ALA A 26 -15.23 -6.73 10.96
N PRO A 27 -15.46 -5.41 10.83
CA PRO A 27 -16.75 -4.74 10.64
C PRO A 27 -17.26 -4.74 9.18
N PHE A 28 -16.44 -5.19 8.25
CA PHE A 28 -16.79 -5.39 6.84
C PHE A 28 -15.93 -6.52 6.27
N PHE A 29 -16.28 -7.03 5.09
CA PHE A 29 -15.52 -8.08 4.43
C PHE A 29 -14.11 -7.61 4.06
N HIS A 30 -13.09 -8.32 4.54
CA HIS A 30 -11.68 -8.04 4.29
C HIS A 30 -10.86 -9.32 4.25
N LEU A 31 -9.67 -9.23 3.67
CA LEU A 31 -8.65 -10.26 3.71
C LEU A 31 -7.57 -9.88 4.72
N GLN A 32 -7.02 -10.87 5.41
CA GLN A 32 -5.84 -10.75 6.26
C GLN A 32 -4.76 -11.65 5.68
N PHE A 33 -3.60 -11.06 5.40
CA PHE A 33 -2.45 -11.77 4.86
C PHE A 33 -1.49 -12.14 5.99
N ASP A 34 -0.95 -13.34 5.87
CA ASP A 34 0.20 -13.81 6.59
C ASP A 34 1.22 -14.28 5.55
N ARG A 35 2.48 -13.91 5.73
CA ARG A 35 3.60 -14.26 4.83
C ARG A 35 3.28 -13.96 3.36
N VAL A 36 3.23 -12.68 3.03
CA VAL A 36 2.93 -12.18 1.67
C VAL A 36 4.03 -12.53 0.68
N PHE A 37 5.30 -12.43 1.13
CA PHE A 37 6.50 -12.74 0.35
C PHE A 37 7.23 -13.96 0.93
N PRO A 38 8.10 -14.64 0.17
CA PRO A 38 9.04 -15.61 0.75
C PRO A 38 9.87 -14.98 1.86
N SER A 39 10.15 -15.72 2.94
CA SER A 39 10.79 -15.18 4.15
C SER A 39 12.19 -14.62 3.88
N ASP A 40 12.97 -15.30 3.04
CA ASP A 40 14.30 -14.86 2.58
C ASP A 40 14.22 -13.56 1.77
N PHE A 41 13.26 -13.46 0.86
CA PHE A 41 13.03 -12.25 0.08
C PHE A 41 12.56 -11.09 0.97
N TYR A 42 11.70 -11.36 1.96
CA TYR A 42 11.27 -10.36 2.93
C TYR A 42 12.43 -9.80 3.75
N VAL A 43 13.36 -10.66 4.21
CA VAL A 43 14.59 -10.22 4.87
C VAL A 43 15.42 -9.31 3.95
N GLU A 44 15.53 -9.66 2.67
CA GLU A 44 16.24 -8.83 1.70
C GLU A 44 15.54 -7.48 1.44
N MET A 45 14.20 -7.45 1.42
CA MET A 45 13.43 -6.20 1.35
C MET A 45 13.73 -5.28 2.54
N LEU A 46 13.84 -5.84 3.75
CA LEU A 46 14.20 -5.07 4.94
C LEU A 46 15.66 -4.59 4.90
N ARG A 47 16.59 -5.46 4.48
CA ARG A 47 18.02 -5.13 4.34
C ARG A 47 18.24 -3.98 3.34
N THR A 48 17.45 -3.97 2.27
CA THR A 48 17.56 -3.00 1.18
C THR A 48 16.54 -1.86 1.27
N MET A 49 15.99 -1.62 2.47
CA MET A 49 15.05 -0.52 2.68
C MET A 49 15.65 0.83 2.24
N PRO A 50 14.91 1.67 1.51
CA PRO A 50 15.41 3.00 1.11
C PRO A 50 15.72 3.87 2.33
N ASP A 51 16.70 4.76 2.16
CA ASP A 51 17.13 5.69 3.20
C ASP A 51 16.13 6.85 3.29
N GLU A 52 16.11 7.58 4.41
CA GLU A 52 15.15 8.67 4.61
C GLU A 52 15.15 9.71 3.46
N ASN A 53 16.34 10.02 2.93
CA ASN A 53 16.53 10.98 1.84
C ASN A 53 16.00 10.50 0.48
N ASP A 54 15.77 9.19 0.32
CA ASP A 54 15.20 8.62 -0.91
C ASP A 54 13.69 8.87 -0.99
N TYR A 55 13.03 9.12 0.15
CA TYR A 55 11.60 9.37 0.19
C TYR A 55 11.28 10.83 -0.12
N ARG A 56 10.10 11.04 -0.70
CA ARG A 56 9.52 12.37 -0.84
C ARG A 56 8.32 12.57 0.08
N PRO A 57 8.10 13.78 0.61
CA PRO A 57 6.86 14.12 1.29
C PRO A 57 5.62 13.87 0.44
N MET A 58 4.52 13.44 1.07
CA MET A 58 3.23 13.47 0.39
C MET A 58 2.70 14.92 0.27
N SER A 59 2.27 15.30 -0.94
CA SER A 59 1.67 16.61 -1.21
C SER A 59 0.17 16.66 -0.87
N GLY A 60 -0.35 17.84 -0.52
CA GLY A 60 -1.79 18.10 -0.41
C GLY A 60 -2.38 17.83 0.98
N LYS A 61 -3.69 17.50 1.04
CA LYS A 61 -4.48 17.31 2.29
C LYS A 61 -3.92 16.25 3.23
N SER A 62 -3.03 15.37 2.77
CA SER A 62 -2.29 14.41 3.60
C SER A 62 -1.31 15.05 4.58
N LYS A 63 -0.99 16.35 4.42
CA LYS A 63 -0.22 17.13 5.42
C LYS A 63 -0.97 17.27 6.76
N MET A 64 -2.30 17.21 6.75
CA MET A 64 -3.14 17.48 7.94
C MET A 64 -3.17 16.33 8.96
N GLY A 65 -2.45 15.23 8.71
CA GLY A 65 -2.28 14.12 9.65
C GLY A 65 -1.05 14.24 10.55
N SER A 66 -0.28 15.34 10.45
CA SER A 66 0.87 15.59 11.31
C SER A 66 0.43 16.28 12.60
N SER A 67 0.69 15.64 13.74
CA SER A 67 0.60 16.26 15.06
C SER A 67 1.92 16.90 15.50
N ARG A 68 2.90 17.04 14.60
CA ARG A 68 4.22 17.57 14.95
C ARG A 68 4.19 19.10 15.09
N PRO A 69 4.80 19.68 16.15
CA PRO A 69 4.92 21.13 16.31
C PRO A 69 5.72 21.81 15.19
N ASP A 70 6.67 21.08 14.58
CA ASP A 70 7.56 21.60 13.53
C ASP A 70 6.93 21.70 12.13
N GLY A 71 5.67 21.27 11.97
CA GLY A 71 4.95 21.29 10.69
C GLY A 71 5.55 20.36 9.62
N LYS A 72 6.55 19.53 9.96
CA LYS A 72 7.17 18.61 9.01
C LYS A 72 6.21 17.46 8.67
N PRO A 73 6.27 16.93 7.44
CA PRO A 73 5.49 15.77 7.03
C PRO A 73 5.80 14.56 7.92
N THR A 74 4.76 13.92 8.46
CA THR A 74 4.87 12.67 9.23
C THR A 74 4.77 11.41 8.38
N ARG A 75 4.50 11.57 7.08
CA ARG A 75 4.53 10.51 6.07
C ARG A 75 5.34 10.93 4.86
N THR A 76 6.25 10.06 4.46
CA THR A 76 6.98 10.15 3.20
C THR A 76 6.72 8.91 2.36
N LYS A 77 7.05 8.96 1.06
CA LYS A 77 6.74 7.88 0.12
C LYS A 77 7.74 7.71 -1.02
N ILE A 78 7.71 6.53 -1.62
CA ILE A 78 8.31 6.17 -2.91
C ILE A 78 7.27 5.40 -3.71
N ASP A 79 6.96 5.86 -4.92
CA ASP A 79 6.06 5.14 -5.83
C ASP A 79 6.88 4.02 -6.49
N LEU A 80 6.46 2.76 -6.37
CA LEU A 80 7.25 1.58 -6.80
C LEU A 80 7.10 1.30 -8.31
N PHE A 81 7.51 2.29 -9.11
CA PHE A 81 7.65 2.17 -10.56
C PHE A 81 9.11 2.43 -10.96
N PRO A 82 9.61 1.81 -12.05
CA PRO A 82 11.01 1.93 -12.48
C PRO A 82 11.50 3.39 -12.56
N GLU A 83 10.67 4.29 -13.13
CA GLU A 83 11.00 5.70 -13.29
C GLU A 83 11.21 6.46 -11.97
N TYR A 84 10.57 6.00 -10.88
CA TYR A 84 10.64 6.65 -9.58
C TYR A 84 11.69 6.03 -8.66
N ILE A 85 12.15 4.81 -8.92
CA ILE A 85 13.17 4.15 -8.08
C ILE A 85 14.56 4.14 -8.71
N ARG A 86 14.71 4.51 -9.98
CA ARG A 86 16.00 4.52 -10.70
C ARG A 86 17.14 5.31 -10.07
N HIS A 87 16.83 6.22 -9.14
CA HIS A 87 17.82 7.04 -8.44
C HIS A 87 18.35 6.36 -7.17
N LEU A 88 17.73 5.27 -6.73
CA LEU A 88 18.20 4.48 -5.60
C LEU A 88 19.52 3.78 -5.95
N PRO A 89 20.35 3.42 -4.96
CA PRO A 89 21.49 2.53 -5.16
C PRO A 89 21.08 1.22 -5.86
N ALA A 90 21.96 0.70 -6.72
CA ALA A 90 21.66 -0.45 -7.59
C ALA A 90 21.16 -1.69 -6.81
N GLU A 91 21.68 -1.94 -5.62
CA GLU A 91 21.23 -3.04 -4.76
C GLU A 91 19.77 -2.87 -4.28
N LYS A 92 19.33 -1.63 -4.01
CA LYS A 92 17.95 -1.35 -3.62
C LYS A 92 17.03 -1.43 -4.84
N VAL A 93 17.47 -0.92 -5.99
CA VAL A 93 16.70 -1.05 -7.25
C VAL A 93 16.42 -2.51 -7.59
N ALA A 94 17.41 -3.39 -7.44
CA ALA A 94 17.27 -4.82 -7.77
C ALA A 94 16.12 -5.50 -7.01
N VAL A 95 15.83 -5.08 -5.77
CA VAL A 95 14.77 -5.65 -4.93
C VAL A 95 13.45 -4.91 -5.15
N TRP A 96 13.47 -3.58 -5.07
CA TRP A 96 12.24 -2.78 -5.10
C TRP A 96 11.60 -2.71 -6.50
N ASP A 97 12.36 -2.88 -7.59
CA ASP A 97 11.79 -3.05 -8.94
C ASP A 97 10.96 -4.35 -9.01
N VAL A 98 11.52 -5.44 -8.48
CA VAL A 98 10.85 -6.75 -8.45
C VAL A 98 9.57 -6.67 -7.64
N VAL A 99 9.59 -6.08 -6.44
CA VAL A 99 8.38 -5.83 -5.62
C VAL A 99 7.34 -5.04 -6.42
N GLY A 100 7.77 -3.93 -7.04
CA GLY A 100 6.89 -3.09 -7.85
C GLY A 100 6.27 -3.82 -9.04
N ARG A 101 7.00 -4.72 -9.69
CA ARG A 101 6.50 -5.53 -10.82
C ARG A 101 5.53 -6.63 -10.37
N VAL A 102 5.88 -7.35 -9.31
CA VAL A 102 5.04 -8.41 -8.73
C VAL A 102 3.68 -7.86 -8.31
N LEU A 103 3.66 -6.76 -7.55
CA LEU A 103 2.42 -6.14 -7.05
C LEU A 103 1.56 -5.50 -8.13
N ARG A 104 2.12 -5.26 -9.33
CA ARG A 104 1.40 -4.76 -10.50
C ARG A 104 1.03 -5.86 -11.50
N SER A 105 1.37 -7.11 -11.22
CA SER A 105 1.07 -8.23 -12.12
C SER A 105 -0.43 -8.49 -12.23
N GLU A 106 -0.89 -8.91 -13.40
CA GLU A 106 -2.29 -9.30 -13.59
C GLU A 106 -2.66 -10.52 -12.74
N LYS A 107 -1.71 -11.42 -12.43
CA LYS A 107 -1.98 -12.59 -11.59
C LYS A 107 -2.36 -12.20 -10.15
N VAL A 108 -1.59 -11.30 -9.52
CA VAL A 108 -1.91 -10.80 -8.17
C VAL A 108 -3.21 -9.98 -8.18
N LYS A 109 -3.42 -9.16 -9.21
CA LYS A 109 -4.67 -8.41 -9.40
C LYS A 109 -5.89 -9.34 -9.48
N SER A 110 -5.83 -10.37 -10.32
CA SER A 110 -6.92 -11.34 -10.49
C SER A 110 -7.21 -12.10 -9.20
N ALA A 111 -6.17 -12.52 -8.47
CA ALA A 111 -6.33 -13.18 -7.17
C ALA A 111 -7.05 -12.27 -6.16
N LEU A 112 -6.69 -10.98 -6.10
CA LEU A 112 -7.35 -10.00 -5.23
C LEU A 112 -8.80 -9.77 -5.64
N ILE A 113 -9.08 -9.59 -6.93
CA ILE A 113 -10.46 -9.40 -7.45
C ILE A 113 -11.33 -10.60 -7.10
N GLN A 114 -10.82 -11.82 -7.30
CA GLN A 114 -11.54 -13.05 -6.99
C GLN A 114 -11.82 -13.16 -5.48
N LYS A 115 -10.81 -12.97 -4.64
CA LYS A 115 -10.97 -13.13 -3.18
C LYS A 115 -11.75 -12.02 -2.50
N LEU A 116 -11.74 -10.82 -3.07
CA LEU A 116 -12.57 -9.70 -2.61
C LEU A 116 -13.96 -9.67 -3.23
N GLY A 117 -14.36 -10.72 -3.97
CA GLY A 117 -15.66 -10.84 -4.63
C GLY A 117 -16.84 -10.33 -3.81
N PRO A 118 -17.06 -10.76 -2.56
CA PRO A 118 -18.19 -10.27 -1.75
C PRO A 118 -18.22 -8.75 -1.57
N GLY A 119 -17.06 -8.13 -1.33
CA GLY A 119 -16.96 -6.68 -1.17
C GLY A 119 -17.04 -5.91 -2.50
N LEU A 120 -16.49 -6.49 -3.57
CA LEU A 120 -16.52 -5.90 -4.90
C LEU A 120 -17.91 -5.98 -5.54
N GLU A 121 -18.60 -7.11 -5.42
CA GLU A 121 -19.97 -7.31 -5.87
C GLU A 121 -20.92 -6.36 -5.13
N LYS A 122 -20.77 -6.21 -3.81
CA LYS A 122 -21.54 -5.23 -3.02
C LYS A 122 -21.43 -3.80 -3.58
N ARG A 123 -20.27 -3.44 -4.12
CA ARG A 123 -20.01 -2.09 -4.63
C ARG A 123 -20.37 -1.92 -6.10
N PHE A 124 -20.01 -2.87 -6.94
CA PHE A 124 -20.03 -2.75 -8.39
C PHE A 124 -21.11 -3.61 -9.05
N GLY A 125 -21.86 -4.40 -8.28
CA GLY A 125 -22.84 -5.36 -8.78
C GLY A 125 -22.20 -6.65 -9.28
N LYS A 126 -23.03 -7.53 -9.85
CA LYS A 126 -22.64 -8.88 -10.31
C LYS A 126 -21.54 -8.86 -11.37
N ASP A 127 -21.45 -7.79 -12.15
CA ASP A 127 -20.48 -7.63 -13.23
C ASP A 127 -19.14 -7.01 -12.77
N PHE A 128 -18.83 -7.05 -11.48
CA PHE A 128 -17.63 -6.41 -10.91
C PHE A 128 -16.31 -6.88 -11.56
N HIS A 129 -16.27 -8.10 -12.12
CA HIS A 129 -15.12 -8.61 -12.87
C HIS A 129 -14.78 -7.78 -14.12
N GLY A 130 -15.78 -7.12 -14.72
CA GLY A 130 -15.59 -6.24 -15.88
C GLY A 130 -15.10 -4.83 -15.52
N VAL A 131 -15.01 -4.48 -14.23
CA VAL A 131 -14.56 -3.15 -13.81
C VAL A 131 -13.05 -3.02 -14.01
N GLY A 132 -12.67 -2.18 -14.97
CA GLY A 132 -11.27 -1.84 -15.21
C GLY A 132 -10.62 -1.23 -13.96
N MET A 133 -9.49 -1.79 -13.53
CA MET A 133 -8.69 -1.24 -12.43
C MET A 133 -7.19 -1.33 -12.74
N TYR A 134 -6.43 -0.35 -12.24
CA TYR A 134 -4.97 -0.35 -12.37
C TYR A 134 -4.26 -0.24 -10.99
N PRO A 135 -3.22 -1.05 -10.75
CA PRO A 135 -2.48 -1.05 -9.49
C PRO A 135 -1.48 0.11 -9.38
N VAL A 136 -1.40 0.69 -8.19
CA VAL A 136 -0.40 1.69 -7.80
C VAL A 136 0.19 1.29 -6.45
N PRO A 137 1.35 0.62 -6.44
CA PRO A 137 2.10 0.34 -5.21
C PRO A 137 2.93 1.55 -4.78
N ILE A 138 2.82 1.91 -3.51
CA ILE A 138 3.56 3.01 -2.89
C ILE A 138 4.18 2.50 -1.59
N LEU A 139 5.51 2.52 -1.51
CA LEU A 139 6.21 2.34 -0.24
C LEU A 139 6.05 3.63 0.57
N THR A 140 5.60 3.49 1.82
CA THR A 140 5.38 4.60 2.74
C THR A 140 6.14 4.40 4.02
N ARG A 141 6.65 5.51 4.56
CA ARG A 141 7.29 5.59 5.86
C ARG A 141 6.52 6.58 6.71
N ASP A 142 5.96 6.08 7.81
CA ASP A 142 5.33 6.88 8.85
C ASP A 142 6.29 7.02 10.04
N ILE A 143 6.38 8.23 10.59
CA ILE A 143 7.21 8.52 11.78
C ILE A 143 6.33 8.96 12.96
N PRO A 144 6.86 9.05 14.19
CA PRO A 144 6.10 9.48 15.36
C PRO A 144 5.27 10.75 15.13
N GLY A 145 4.02 10.71 15.61
CA GLY A 145 3.01 11.74 15.38
C GLY A 145 2.20 11.58 14.09
N TYR A 146 2.52 10.62 13.22
CA TYR A 146 1.66 10.25 12.10
C TYR A 146 0.36 9.64 12.59
N ARG A 147 -0.79 10.07 12.04
CA ARG A 147 -2.08 9.41 12.27
C ARG A 147 -2.97 9.45 11.04
N VAL A 148 -3.97 8.59 11.03
CA VAL A 148 -5.04 8.62 10.02
C VAL A 148 -6.38 8.72 10.74
N PHE A 149 -7.14 9.77 10.44
CA PHE A 149 -8.49 9.91 10.97
C PHE A 149 -9.44 8.86 10.35
N LYS A 150 -10.57 8.60 11.02
CA LYS A 150 -11.59 7.68 10.53
C LYS A 150 -12.12 8.14 9.17
N HIS A 151 -12.04 7.27 8.16
CA HIS A 151 -12.50 7.54 6.81
C HIS A 151 -12.80 6.23 6.06
N THR A 152 -13.43 6.31 4.89
CA THR A 152 -13.83 5.17 4.04
C THR A 152 -13.09 5.08 2.71
N ASP A 153 -11.95 5.76 2.59
CA ASP A 153 -11.25 5.98 1.31
C ASP A 153 -12.11 6.65 0.22
N SER A 154 -11.45 7.27 -0.77
CA SER A 154 -12.18 7.87 -1.90
C SER A 154 -12.71 6.78 -2.84
N LEU A 155 -13.92 6.93 -3.38
CA LEU A 155 -14.55 6.00 -4.35
C LEU A 155 -13.84 5.89 -5.72
N TRP A 156 -12.68 6.50 -5.86
CA TRP A 156 -11.76 6.37 -6.99
C TRP A 156 -10.87 5.15 -6.83
N LYS A 157 -10.66 4.71 -5.58
CA LYS A 157 -10.00 3.45 -5.24
C LYS A 157 -11.04 2.34 -5.32
N GLY A 158 -10.75 1.26 -6.03
CA GLY A 158 -11.52 0.01 -6.07
C GLY A 158 -11.16 -0.89 -4.90
N ILE A 159 -9.87 -1.18 -4.76
CA ILE A 159 -9.31 -2.03 -3.71
C ILE A 159 -8.20 -1.27 -2.99
N THR A 160 -8.17 -1.40 -1.67
CA THR A 160 -7.06 -0.95 -0.82
C THR A 160 -6.38 -2.17 -0.24
N VAL A 161 -5.06 -2.25 -0.41
CA VAL A 161 -4.16 -3.24 0.19
C VAL A 161 -3.11 -2.49 0.99
N GLN A 162 -2.85 -2.93 2.22
CA GLN A 162 -1.69 -2.47 2.99
C GLN A 162 -0.88 -3.67 3.48
N LEU A 163 0.41 -3.66 3.17
CA LEU A 163 1.38 -4.69 3.56
C LEU A 163 2.36 -4.07 4.57
N TYR A 164 2.52 -4.70 5.72
CA TYR A 164 3.34 -4.22 6.82
C TYR A 164 4.77 -4.73 6.72
N LEU A 165 5.73 -3.83 6.97
CA LEU A 165 7.16 -4.09 6.82
C LEU A 165 7.98 -3.93 8.13
N PRO A 166 7.51 -4.32 9.34
CA PRO A 166 8.37 -4.31 10.51
C PRO A 166 9.37 -5.46 10.49
N ALA A 167 10.51 -5.27 11.13
CA ALA A 167 11.50 -6.33 11.31
C ALA A 167 11.04 -7.41 12.29
N ASP A 168 10.18 -7.05 13.24
CA ASP A 168 9.72 -7.90 14.34
C ASP A 168 8.29 -7.53 14.79
N ASP A 169 7.86 -8.16 15.87
CA ASP A 169 6.53 -8.03 16.47
C ASP A 169 6.44 -7.00 17.61
N SER A 170 7.47 -6.17 17.82
CA SER A 170 7.54 -5.27 18.99
C SER A 170 6.46 -4.18 19.00
N ASN A 171 5.94 -3.79 17.83
CA ASN A 171 5.01 -2.66 17.66
C ASN A 171 3.65 -3.05 17.08
N ARG A 172 3.16 -4.27 17.35
CA ARG A 172 1.91 -4.81 16.77
C ARG A 172 0.68 -3.90 16.94
N ASN A 173 0.67 -3.07 17.99
CA ASN A 173 -0.40 -2.14 18.34
C ASN A 173 -0.58 -0.95 17.37
N VAL A 174 0.41 -0.62 16.53
CA VAL A 174 0.32 0.55 15.62
C VAL A 174 -0.27 0.24 14.25
N GLY A 175 -0.88 -0.93 14.09
CA GLY A 175 -1.58 -1.29 12.86
C GLY A 175 -2.90 -0.56 12.67
N THR A 176 -3.51 -0.78 11.50
CA THR A 176 -4.73 -0.12 11.05
C THR A 176 -5.92 -0.65 11.83
N ILE A 177 -6.85 0.24 12.15
CA ILE A 177 -8.06 -0.05 12.92
C ILE A 177 -9.26 0.04 11.98
N PHE A 178 -10.07 -1.00 11.95
CA PHE A 178 -11.37 -1.03 11.29
C PHE A 178 -12.47 -0.70 12.30
N HIS A 179 -13.41 0.10 11.87
CA HIS A 179 -14.52 0.60 12.68
C HIS A 179 -15.84 0.08 12.17
N GLU A 180 -16.70 -0.32 13.10
CA GLU A 180 -18.10 -0.60 12.83
C GLU A 180 -18.87 0.71 12.83
N ARG A 181 -19.76 0.93 11.86
CA ARG A 181 -20.67 2.09 11.89
C ARG A 181 -21.97 1.65 12.53
N LEU A 182 -22.25 2.15 13.73
CA LEU A 182 -23.50 1.89 14.44
C LEU A 182 -24.66 2.80 13.94
N PRO A 183 -25.93 2.44 14.22
CA PRO A 183 -27.10 3.24 13.80
C PRO A 183 -27.09 4.68 14.31
N ASP A 184 -26.52 4.92 15.49
CA ASP A 184 -26.33 6.24 16.09
C ASP A 184 -25.24 7.09 15.40
N GLY A 185 -24.59 6.54 14.37
CA GLY A 185 -23.53 7.18 13.61
C GLY A 185 -22.14 7.06 14.23
N THR A 186 -22.01 6.54 15.45
CA THR A 186 -20.72 6.30 16.10
C THR A 186 -19.92 5.23 15.36
N LYS A 187 -18.60 5.26 15.58
CA LYS A 187 -17.63 4.40 14.88
C LYS A 187 -16.62 3.80 15.85
N PRO A 188 -17.07 2.92 16.77
CA PRO A 188 -16.16 2.27 17.71
C PRO A 188 -15.08 1.46 16.99
N LYS A 189 -13.96 1.23 17.67
CA LYS A 189 -12.91 0.33 17.16
C LYS A 189 -13.48 -1.10 17.22
N ARG A 190 -13.44 -1.84 16.11
CA ARG A 190 -13.94 -3.23 16.06
C ARG A 190 -12.81 -4.23 15.89
N THR A 191 -11.92 -3.98 14.94
CA THR A 191 -10.82 -4.88 14.62
C THR A 191 -9.55 -4.05 14.43
N ARG A 192 -8.43 -4.43 15.06
CA ARG A 192 -7.12 -3.84 14.79
C ARG A 192 -6.26 -4.87 14.08
N MET A 193 -5.78 -4.55 12.89
CA MET A 193 -4.81 -5.36 12.17
C MET A 193 -3.47 -5.27 12.90
N PRO A 194 -2.79 -6.37 13.21
CA PRO A 194 -1.48 -6.31 13.86
C PRO A 194 -0.44 -5.75 12.88
N PHE A 195 0.35 -4.77 13.31
CA PHE A 195 1.54 -4.36 12.57
C PHE A 195 2.65 -5.40 12.78
N ALA A 196 2.60 -6.48 12.00
CA ALA A 196 3.45 -7.65 12.16
C ALA A 196 4.27 -7.92 10.87
N PRO A 197 5.40 -8.65 10.96
CA PRO A 197 6.25 -8.93 9.81
C PRO A 197 5.48 -9.63 8.69
N ASN A 198 5.74 -9.21 7.45
CA ASN A 198 5.28 -9.83 6.22
C ASN A 198 3.76 -10.11 6.18
N SER A 199 2.99 -9.25 6.85
CA SER A 199 1.55 -9.37 7.03
C SER A 199 0.82 -8.20 6.37
N GLY A 200 -0.50 -8.24 6.34
CA GLY A 200 -1.27 -7.11 5.84
C GLY A 200 -2.74 -7.39 5.74
N TYR A 201 -3.44 -6.52 5.02
CA TYR A 201 -4.85 -6.70 4.75
C TYR A 201 -5.24 -6.13 3.38
N ALA A 202 -6.40 -6.55 2.89
CA ALA A 202 -7.05 -5.94 1.75
C ALA A 202 -8.56 -5.84 1.94
N PHE A 203 -9.19 -4.83 1.34
CA PHE A 203 -10.65 -4.73 1.26
C PHE A 203 -11.08 -3.99 -0.01
N ALA A 204 -12.30 -4.29 -0.46
CA ALA A 204 -12.97 -3.52 -1.49
C ALA A 204 -13.49 -2.22 -0.87
N VAL A 205 -13.01 -1.07 -1.36
CA VAL A 205 -13.35 0.25 -0.79
C VAL A 205 -14.85 0.51 -0.94
N TRP A 206 -15.57 0.89 0.12
CA TRP A 206 -16.97 1.30 0.00
C TRP A 206 -17.40 2.26 1.12
N ASN A 207 -18.69 2.56 1.24
CA ASN A 207 -19.22 3.57 2.18
C ASN A 207 -19.23 3.12 3.66
N ASP A 208 -18.97 1.84 3.92
CA ASP A 208 -18.93 1.20 5.23
C ASP A 208 -17.53 0.69 5.62
N THR A 209 -16.52 0.86 4.76
CA THR A 209 -15.14 0.44 5.05
C THR A 209 -14.37 1.46 5.91
N TRP A 210 -14.94 1.81 7.06
CA TRP A 210 -14.38 2.81 7.97
C TRP A 210 -13.10 2.31 8.62
N HIS A 211 -12.01 3.05 8.44
CA HIS A 211 -10.71 2.70 9.01
C HIS A 211 -9.92 3.94 9.44
N SER A 212 -8.97 3.72 10.35
CA SER A 212 -8.08 4.75 10.89
C SER A 212 -6.74 4.13 11.32
N ALA A 213 -5.81 4.97 11.75
CA ALA A 213 -4.62 4.56 12.48
C ALA A 213 -4.43 5.55 13.62
N ASP A 214 -4.27 5.02 14.84
CA ASP A 214 -3.91 5.84 15.99
C ASP A 214 -2.56 6.53 15.74
N PRO A 215 -2.25 7.62 16.46
CA PRO A 215 -0.95 8.25 16.38
C PRO A 215 0.19 7.26 16.63
N VAL A 216 1.17 7.24 15.73
CA VAL A 216 2.42 6.51 15.93
C VAL A 216 3.15 7.13 17.11
N GLY A 217 3.42 6.34 18.15
CA GLY A 217 4.10 6.79 19.36
C GLY A 217 5.62 6.89 19.20
N PRO A 218 6.33 7.50 20.16
CA PRO A 218 7.78 7.68 20.12
C PRO A 218 8.56 6.35 20.19
N GLU A 219 7.94 5.26 20.62
CA GLU A 219 8.51 3.91 20.65
C GLU A 219 8.77 3.34 19.24
N VAL A 220 8.10 3.88 18.22
CA VAL A 220 8.22 3.42 16.84
C VAL A 220 9.13 4.36 16.05
N ARG A 221 10.32 3.89 15.67
CA ARG A 221 11.23 4.66 14.82
C ARG A 221 10.62 4.95 13.44
N THR A 222 10.19 3.89 12.76
CA THR A 222 9.46 3.97 11.49
C THR A 222 8.36 2.92 11.45
N ARG A 223 7.22 3.29 10.89
CA ARG A 223 6.14 2.37 10.50
C ARG A 223 6.12 2.32 8.99
N ASP A 224 6.92 1.39 8.45
CA ASP A 224 7.07 1.18 7.02
C ASP A 224 6.00 0.22 6.50
N SER A 225 5.37 0.58 5.38
CA SER A 225 4.35 -0.25 4.74
C SER A 225 4.22 0.02 3.25
N ILE A 226 3.78 -0.97 2.49
CA ILE A 226 3.37 -0.79 1.09
C ILE A 226 1.87 -0.56 1.07
N LEU A 227 1.45 0.58 0.52
CA LEU A 227 0.08 0.84 0.14
C LEU A 227 -0.08 0.47 -1.35
N LEU A 228 -0.77 -0.63 -1.62
CA LEU A 228 -1.14 -1.01 -2.97
C LEU A 228 -2.61 -0.66 -3.19
N THR A 229 -2.86 0.34 -4.02
CA THR A 229 -4.21 0.79 -4.37
C THR A 229 -4.53 0.39 -5.79
N TYR A 230 -5.67 -0.26 -6.00
CA TYR A 230 -6.24 -0.43 -7.33
C TYR A 230 -7.22 0.70 -7.58
N PHE A 231 -6.91 1.58 -8.52
CA PHE A 231 -7.81 2.67 -8.90
C PHE A 231 -8.77 2.22 -9.98
N VAL A 232 -10.05 2.62 -9.86
CA VAL A 232 -11.07 2.34 -10.87
C VAL A 232 -10.77 3.17 -12.12
N ASP A 233 -10.70 2.53 -13.27
CA ASP A 233 -10.61 3.19 -14.55
C ASP A 233 -11.99 3.79 -14.89
N ARG A 234 -12.10 5.12 -14.87
CA ARG A 234 -13.31 5.83 -15.32
C ARG A 234 -13.19 6.30 -16.78
N GLY A 235 -12.33 5.67 -17.60
CA GLY A 235 -12.27 5.84 -19.05
C GLY A 235 -10.84 5.98 -19.61
N ILE A 236 -10.66 5.52 -20.87
CA ILE A 236 -9.40 5.50 -21.64
C ILE A 236 -8.63 6.84 -21.58
N TRP A 237 -9.34 7.97 -21.63
CA TRP A 237 -8.77 9.32 -21.54
C TRP A 237 -8.01 9.60 -20.25
N ARG A 238 -8.41 8.99 -19.13
CA ARG A 238 -7.78 9.19 -17.83
C ARG A 238 -6.54 8.32 -17.64
N THR A 239 -6.57 7.11 -18.19
CA THR A 239 -5.40 6.22 -18.26
C THR A 239 -4.30 6.85 -19.14
N LEU A 240 -4.67 7.46 -20.27
CA LEU A 240 -3.76 8.26 -21.10
C LEU A 240 -3.22 9.48 -20.34
N ARG A 241 -4.07 10.23 -19.62
CA ARG A 241 -3.62 11.38 -18.80
C ARG A 241 -2.67 10.98 -17.68
N ASN A 242 -2.91 9.84 -17.01
CA ASN A 242 -2.02 9.34 -15.96
C ASN A 242 -0.69 8.82 -16.52
N ARG A 243 -0.72 8.15 -17.69
CA ARG A 243 0.51 7.80 -18.45
C ARG A 243 1.27 9.04 -18.88
N ALA A 244 0.60 10.04 -19.44
CA ALA A 244 1.21 11.32 -19.85
C ALA A 244 1.79 12.09 -18.66
N ARG A 245 1.11 12.12 -17.51
CA ARG A 245 1.68 12.68 -16.26
C ARG A 245 2.92 11.93 -15.79
N ARG A 246 2.99 10.60 -15.98
CA ARG A 246 4.20 9.83 -15.66
C ARG A 246 5.37 10.22 -16.56
N VAL A 247 5.14 10.35 -17.87
CA VAL A 247 6.16 10.84 -18.82
C VAL A 247 6.57 12.29 -18.49
N GLY A 248 5.63 13.17 -18.17
CA GLY A 248 5.94 14.54 -17.77
C GLY A 248 6.74 14.62 -16.47
N ASN A 249 6.39 13.82 -15.46
CA ASN A 249 7.17 13.73 -14.21
C ASN A 249 8.57 13.15 -14.43
N PHE A 250 8.71 12.19 -15.36
CA PHE A 250 10.01 11.66 -15.76
C PHE A 250 10.91 12.76 -16.35
N LEU A 251 10.40 13.55 -17.30
CA LEU A 251 11.13 14.66 -17.90
C LEU A 251 11.48 15.76 -16.87
N LEU A 252 10.55 16.10 -15.98
CA LEU A 252 10.80 17.07 -14.91
C LEU A 252 11.85 16.58 -13.90
N ASN A 253 11.90 15.28 -13.64
CA ASN A 253 12.92 14.68 -12.77
C ASN A 253 14.30 14.65 -13.45
N GLU A 254 14.39 14.36 -14.75
CA GLU A 254 15.64 14.49 -15.54
C GLU A 254 16.21 15.91 -15.47
N LEU A 255 15.37 16.92 -15.70
CA LEU A 255 15.78 18.31 -15.63
C LEU A 255 16.27 18.74 -14.23
N ARG A 256 15.79 18.06 -13.17
CA ARG A 256 16.21 18.32 -11.79
C ARG A 256 17.48 17.58 -11.40
N SER A 257 17.72 16.37 -11.91
CA SER A 257 19.00 15.67 -11.70
C SER A 257 20.14 16.36 -12.44
N LEU A 258 19.88 16.88 -13.65
CA LEU A 258 20.86 17.66 -14.42
C LEU A 258 21.26 18.98 -13.74
N LYS A 259 20.40 19.57 -12.90
CA LYS A 259 20.71 20.78 -12.12
C LYS A 259 21.44 20.52 -10.80
N ARG A 260 21.58 19.24 -10.41
CA ARG A 260 22.27 18.80 -9.18
C ARG A 260 23.63 18.15 -9.44
N SER A 261 23.97 17.93 -10.72
CA SER A 261 25.33 17.66 -11.19
C SER A 261 26.05 18.96 -11.50
#